data_AF-A0A2E8CTG4-F1
#
_entry.id   AF-A0A2E8CTG4-F1
#
_cell.length_a   1.000
_cell.length_b   1.000
_cell.length_c   1.000
_cell.angle_alpha   90.00
_cell.angle_beta   90.00
_cell.angle_gamma   90.00
#
_symmetry.space_group_name_H-M   'P 1'
#
loop_
_entity.id
_entity.type
_entity.pdbx_description
1 polymer ?
#
loop_
_entity_poly.entity_id
_entity_poly.type
_entity_poly.pdbx_seq_one_letter_code
_entity_poly.pdbx_strand_id
1 'polypeptide(L)'
;MALNPSPQRQSVVTFPTPNVNDILFFESVDAEQVGTEIPEYGSKHPDSKKWPNHRLIHVEAADPKQQTRYYRYYYAADQLDQDNDNWSHTEADIGGTKFDAVARDYVIRRSEFNPELPAMGATMPNVPVDKFPSTARVNELNQNKTDTYVLAQRKQTPINDKVLNGLYVIEQRVYVKKVPLYRLDFDEFFSQTNYTKQTLMYATEQVTVNFVSYPISALAKDPNSPYWKLTTGGILRTVQQLSDNWYAVTKQQVVNTTATNSAGNVVGGLYGYNTTVNFSFPPVLDNIYFDPWEKRSGAITFSPRVEYSKGAYRGPCKATVSGSWSLNPPTLTTLTKTMQPESIAVSTPYFNLRVRETLHGPVTVRVDNGTEDETYVRTAGKYDFDATNHTDWPDFLIVSSTSKKFRGGYLKEDTIVHAPPST
;
A
#
# COMPACT_ATOMS: atom_id res chain seq x y z
N MET A 1 -18.38 78.67 -46.13
CA MET A 1 -17.13 78.42 -45.40
C MET A 1 -17.40 77.23 -44.48
N ALA A 2 -16.86 76.06 -44.82
CA ALA A 2 -17.13 74.83 -44.07
C ALA A 2 -16.33 74.83 -42.77
N LEU A 3 -17.00 74.67 -41.64
CA LEU A 3 -16.39 74.42 -40.34
C LEU A 3 -15.79 73.01 -40.38
N ASN A 4 -14.46 72.90 -40.36
CA ASN A 4 -13.81 71.63 -40.07
C ASN A 4 -14.20 71.22 -38.63
N PRO A 5 -14.82 70.05 -38.43
CA PRO A 5 -15.09 69.57 -37.08
C PRO A 5 -13.77 69.34 -36.34
N SER A 6 -13.74 69.71 -35.07
CA SER A 6 -12.61 69.49 -34.18
C SER A 6 -12.27 67.98 -34.08
N PRO A 7 -10.99 67.59 -34.03
CA PRO A 7 -10.63 66.17 -33.93
C PRO A 7 -11.03 65.66 -32.56
N GLN A 8 -12.09 64.85 -32.50
CA GLN A 8 -12.42 64.07 -31.31
C GLN A 8 -11.60 62.77 -31.35
N ARG A 9 -10.99 62.38 -30.23
CA ARG A 9 -10.48 61.02 -30.04
C ARG A 9 -11.63 60.05 -30.26
N GLN A 10 -11.68 59.42 -31.43
CA GLN A 10 -12.63 58.35 -31.72
C GLN A 10 -11.96 57.02 -31.39
N SER A 11 -12.55 56.30 -30.43
CA SER A 11 -12.17 54.94 -30.09
C SER A 11 -12.93 53.96 -30.98
N VAL A 12 -12.21 53.07 -31.66
CA VAL A 12 -12.81 51.94 -32.37
C VAL A 12 -12.57 50.70 -31.53
N VAL A 13 -13.66 50.09 -31.07
CA VAL A 13 -13.68 49.04 -30.05
C VAL A 13 -13.84 47.68 -30.74
N THR A 14 -12.94 46.74 -30.42
CA THR A 14 -13.07 45.33 -30.80
C THR A 14 -13.32 44.52 -29.54
N PHE A 15 -14.29 43.59 -29.56
CA PHE A 15 -14.65 42.74 -28.42
C PHE A 15 -14.03 41.35 -28.59
N PRO A 16 -12.85 41.07 -28.02
CA PRO A 16 -12.24 39.75 -28.08
C PRO A 16 -12.86 38.76 -27.08
N THR A 17 -13.56 39.24 -26.03
CA THR A 17 -14.23 38.39 -25.03
C THR A 17 -15.63 38.95 -24.67
N PRO A 18 -16.51 38.14 -24.02
CA PRO A 18 -17.80 38.61 -23.52
C PRO A 18 -17.71 39.62 -22.36
N ASN A 19 -16.54 39.75 -21.73
CA ASN A 19 -16.31 40.68 -20.65
C ASN A 19 -15.88 42.04 -21.21
N VAL A 20 -16.75 43.04 -21.05
CA VAL A 20 -16.56 44.42 -21.56
C VAL A 20 -15.33 45.10 -20.93
N ASN A 21 -14.73 44.53 -19.88
CA ASN A 21 -13.50 45.04 -19.29
C ASN A 21 -12.22 44.58 -20.00
N ASP A 22 -12.27 43.55 -20.85
CA ASP A 22 -11.13 42.92 -21.54
C ASP A 22 -11.01 43.37 -23.00
N ILE A 23 -11.15 44.68 -23.24
CA ILE A 23 -11.23 45.22 -24.59
C ILE A 23 -9.84 45.58 -25.12
N LEU A 24 -9.57 45.17 -26.37
CA LEU A 24 -8.51 45.75 -27.20
C LEU A 24 -9.14 46.81 -28.11
N PHE A 25 -8.71 48.06 -27.94
CA PHE A 25 -9.14 49.16 -28.80
C PHE A 25 -7.96 50.03 -29.19
N PHE A 26 -8.13 50.81 -30.26
CA PHE A 26 -7.18 51.87 -30.60
C PHE A 26 -7.86 53.23 -30.62
N GLU A 27 -7.12 54.26 -30.21
CA GLU A 27 -7.50 55.65 -30.38
C GLU A 27 -6.66 56.28 -31.49
N SER A 28 -7.31 57.02 -32.38
CA SER A 28 -6.61 57.84 -33.36
C SER A 28 -6.23 59.19 -32.72
N VAL A 29 -4.94 59.50 -32.72
CA VAL A 29 -4.39 60.72 -32.12
C VAL A 29 -3.68 61.54 -33.20
N ASP A 30 -3.98 62.85 -33.25
CA ASP A 30 -3.38 63.79 -34.18
C ASP A 30 -1.96 64.20 -33.71
N ALA A 31 -0.99 64.10 -34.62
CA ALA A 31 0.43 64.39 -34.35
C ALA A 31 0.70 65.84 -33.94
N GLU A 32 -0.16 66.81 -34.32
CA GLU A 32 0.01 68.22 -33.94
C GLU A 32 -0.35 68.48 -32.45
N GLN A 33 -1.10 67.58 -31.81
CA GLN A 33 -1.61 67.77 -30.45
C GLN A 33 -0.77 67.11 -29.35
N VAL A 34 0.06 66.10 -29.68
CA VAL A 34 0.78 65.28 -28.69
C VAL A 34 2.09 65.92 -28.26
N GLY A 35 2.63 66.87 -29.03
CA GLY A 35 4.02 67.26 -28.88
C GLY A 35 4.96 66.10 -29.21
N THR A 36 6.25 66.34 -29.27
CA THR A 36 7.27 65.37 -29.72
C THR A 36 7.46 64.13 -28.84
N GLU A 37 6.69 63.96 -27.76
CA GLU A 37 6.86 62.88 -26.78
C GLU A 37 5.74 61.84 -26.88
N ILE A 38 6.06 60.68 -27.46
CA ILE A 38 5.18 59.50 -27.42
C ILE A 38 5.25 58.92 -25.99
N PRO A 39 4.10 58.70 -25.31
CA PRO A 39 4.09 58.11 -23.98
C PRO A 39 4.75 56.74 -23.95
N GLU A 40 5.43 56.41 -22.85
CA GLU A 40 6.08 55.11 -22.68
C GLU A 40 5.06 53.97 -22.74
N TYR A 41 5.43 52.84 -23.36
CA TYR A 41 4.60 51.64 -23.34
C TYR A 41 4.34 51.19 -21.90
N GLY A 42 3.08 50.84 -21.61
CA GLY A 42 2.59 50.52 -20.26
C GLY A 42 1.99 51.70 -19.50
N SER A 43 2.05 52.93 -20.03
CA SER A 43 1.39 54.11 -19.48
C SER A 43 -0.13 53.89 -19.35
N LYS A 44 -0.72 54.34 -18.23
CA LYS A 44 -2.18 54.26 -18.00
C LYS A 44 -2.92 55.09 -19.05
N HIS A 45 -4.12 54.64 -19.41
CA HIS A 45 -5.00 55.41 -20.30
C HIS A 45 -5.27 56.82 -19.70
N PRO A 46 -5.19 57.90 -20.51
CA PRO A 46 -5.42 59.28 -20.04
C PRO A 46 -6.78 59.49 -19.37
N ASP A 47 -7.82 58.82 -19.88
CA ASP A 47 -9.13 58.73 -19.23
C ASP A 47 -9.20 57.48 -18.33
N SER A 48 -8.64 57.61 -17.13
CA SER A 48 -8.62 56.56 -16.11
C SER A 48 -9.97 56.33 -15.44
N LYS A 49 -10.96 57.20 -15.67
CA LYS A 49 -12.32 57.03 -15.15
C LYS A 49 -13.13 56.09 -16.03
N LYS A 50 -12.98 56.20 -17.36
CA LYS A 50 -13.63 55.30 -18.32
C LYS A 50 -12.85 54.00 -18.53
N TRP A 51 -11.51 54.07 -18.52
CA TRP A 51 -10.64 52.94 -18.80
C TRP A 51 -9.57 52.75 -17.71
N PRO A 52 -9.97 52.42 -16.47
CA PRO A 52 -9.07 52.39 -15.31
C PRO A 52 -7.92 51.38 -15.44
N ASN A 53 -8.17 50.27 -16.15
CA ASN A 53 -7.25 49.14 -16.26
C ASN A 53 -6.54 49.06 -17.61
N HIS A 54 -6.75 50.04 -18.51
CA HIS A 54 -6.17 50.00 -19.85
C HIS A 54 -4.81 50.72 -19.91
N ARG A 55 -3.87 50.12 -20.65
CA ARG A 55 -2.50 50.64 -20.81
C ARG A 55 -2.09 50.70 -22.28
N LEU A 56 -1.24 51.65 -22.62
CA LEU A 56 -0.71 51.81 -23.97
C LEU A 56 0.22 50.63 -24.30
N ILE A 57 -0.09 49.85 -25.33
CA ILE A 57 0.68 48.65 -25.70
C ILE A 57 1.49 48.81 -26.98
N HIS A 58 1.01 49.63 -27.91
CA HIS A 58 1.62 49.80 -29.22
C HIS A 58 1.18 51.12 -29.84
N VAL A 59 2.08 51.75 -30.59
CA VAL A 59 1.77 52.89 -31.44
C VAL A 59 2.17 52.55 -32.86
N GLU A 60 1.24 52.69 -33.80
CA GLU A 60 1.53 52.60 -35.24
C GLU A 60 1.05 53.86 -35.98
N ALA A 61 1.63 54.15 -37.15
CA ALA A 61 1.09 55.18 -38.04
C ALA A 61 -0.18 54.68 -38.72
N ALA A 62 -1.23 55.51 -38.74
CA ALA A 62 -2.55 55.11 -39.25
C ALA A 62 -2.57 54.81 -40.77
N ASP A 63 -1.62 55.36 -41.54
CA ASP A 63 -1.42 55.06 -42.96
C ASP A 63 0.08 55.00 -43.30
N PRO A 64 0.61 53.86 -43.77
CA PRO A 64 2.00 53.74 -44.20
C PRO A 64 2.30 54.36 -45.57
N LYS A 65 1.28 54.80 -46.34
CA LYS A 65 1.42 55.36 -47.70
C LYS A 65 1.07 56.85 -47.80
N GLN A 66 0.46 57.46 -46.79
CA GLN A 66 0.16 58.89 -46.76
C GLN A 66 0.69 59.53 -45.47
N GLN A 67 1.27 60.71 -45.59
CA GLN A 67 2.02 61.44 -44.58
C GLN A 67 1.30 61.57 -43.21
N THR A 68 1.83 60.85 -42.22
CA THR A 68 2.26 61.28 -40.86
C THR A 68 1.34 62.12 -39.95
N ARG A 69 0.05 62.30 -40.23
CA ARG A 69 -0.80 63.14 -39.35
C ARG A 69 -1.49 62.40 -38.20
N TYR A 70 -1.71 61.09 -38.32
CA TYR A 70 -2.45 60.32 -37.32
C TYR A 70 -1.69 59.08 -36.87
N TYR A 71 -1.61 58.92 -35.55
CA TYR A 71 -1.11 57.71 -34.90
C TYR A 71 -2.27 56.91 -34.32
N ARG A 72 -2.18 55.58 -34.34
CA ARG A 72 -3.09 54.68 -33.62
C ARG A 72 -2.42 54.21 -32.35
N TYR A 73 -3.00 54.59 -31.22
CA TYR A 73 -2.55 54.22 -29.90
C TYR A 73 -3.40 53.04 -29.45
N TYR A 74 -2.80 51.85 -29.39
CA TYR A 74 -3.50 50.64 -28.96
C TYR A 74 -3.47 50.54 -27.44
N TYR A 75 -4.64 50.26 -26.86
CA TYR A 75 -4.81 50.06 -25.44
C TYR A 75 -5.41 48.68 -25.17
N ALA A 76 -4.85 47.96 -24.21
CA ALA A 76 -5.38 46.70 -23.70
C ALA A 76 -5.55 46.77 -22.18
N ALA A 77 -6.56 46.07 -21.68
CA ALA A 77 -6.81 45.93 -20.26
C ALA A 77 -5.84 44.93 -19.60
N ASP A 78 -5.40 45.24 -18.37
CA ASP A 78 -4.82 44.24 -17.49
C ASP A 78 -5.93 43.25 -17.07
N GLN A 79 -5.87 42.03 -17.61
CA GLN A 79 -6.87 40.98 -17.44
C GLN A 79 -6.90 40.44 -15.99
N LEU A 80 -7.98 40.72 -15.25
CA LEU A 80 -8.10 40.43 -13.80
C LEU A 80 -8.55 39.00 -13.47
N ASP A 81 -9.18 38.27 -14.41
CA ASP A 81 -9.88 36.99 -14.14
C ASP A 81 -9.51 35.83 -15.10
N GLN A 82 -8.25 35.73 -15.50
CA GLN A 82 -7.79 34.75 -16.51
C GLN A 82 -7.99 33.28 -16.12
N ASP A 83 -8.03 32.98 -14.82
CA ASP A 83 -8.19 31.61 -14.31
C ASP A 83 -9.56 30.98 -14.62
N ASN A 84 -10.59 31.79 -14.93
CA ASN A 84 -11.94 31.28 -15.16
C ASN A 84 -12.07 30.51 -16.48
N ASP A 85 -11.44 31.02 -17.53
CA ASP A 85 -11.72 30.56 -18.90
C ASP A 85 -10.46 30.11 -19.65
N ASN A 86 -9.26 30.54 -19.26
CA ASN A 86 -8.02 30.22 -19.98
C ASN A 86 -7.40 28.90 -19.49
N TRP A 87 -8.13 27.80 -19.64
CA TRP A 87 -7.63 26.46 -19.31
C TRP A 87 -8.04 25.43 -20.37
N SER A 88 -7.22 24.39 -20.53
CA SER A 88 -7.51 23.27 -21.43
C SER A 88 -7.01 21.95 -20.84
N HIS A 89 -7.74 20.86 -21.09
CA HIS A 89 -7.26 19.52 -20.74
C HIS A 89 -6.09 19.14 -21.64
N THR A 90 -5.06 18.55 -21.05
CA THR A 90 -3.85 18.11 -21.75
C THR A 90 -3.28 16.87 -21.06
N GLU A 91 -2.16 16.39 -21.59
CA GLU A 91 -1.34 15.34 -20.98
C GLU A 91 0.03 15.92 -20.64
N ALA A 92 0.56 15.57 -19.47
CA ALA A 92 1.96 15.85 -19.14
C ALA A 92 2.76 14.56 -19.17
N ASP A 93 3.89 14.58 -19.85
CA ASP A 93 4.89 13.51 -19.81
C ASP A 93 5.93 13.84 -18.74
N ILE A 94 5.97 13.03 -17.68
CA ILE A 94 6.99 13.13 -16.63
C ILE A 94 7.75 11.82 -16.61
N GLY A 95 8.99 11.85 -17.12
CA GLY A 95 9.90 10.70 -17.15
C GLY A 95 9.37 9.51 -17.97
N GLY A 96 8.65 9.77 -19.07
CA GLY A 96 8.07 8.76 -19.95
C GLY A 96 6.71 8.25 -19.51
N THR A 97 6.16 8.75 -18.39
CA THR A 97 4.82 8.41 -17.91
C THR A 97 3.89 9.59 -18.16
N LYS A 98 2.78 9.30 -18.84
CA LYS A 98 1.74 10.29 -19.13
C LYS A 98 0.76 10.41 -17.98
N PHE A 99 0.45 11.64 -17.60
CA PHE A 99 -0.55 11.96 -16.59
C PHE A 99 -1.59 12.92 -17.17
N ASP A 100 -2.84 12.75 -16.74
CA ASP A 100 -3.89 13.75 -16.97
C ASP A 100 -3.44 15.09 -16.42
N ALA A 101 -3.57 16.14 -17.22
CA ALA A 101 -3.14 17.48 -16.85
C ALA A 101 -4.12 18.54 -17.32
N VAL A 102 -3.95 19.74 -16.79
CA VAL A 102 -4.64 20.95 -17.23
C VAL A 102 -3.60 22.01 -17.50
N ALA A 103 -3.58 22.54 -18.72
CA ALA A 103 -2.79 23.71 -19.06
C ALA A 103 -3.62 24.97 -18.80
N ARG A 104 -3.01 25.98 -18.18
CA ARG A 104 -3.54 27.34 -18.06
C ARG A 104 -2.61 28.32 -18.74
N ASP A 105 -3.17 29.21 -19.54
CA ASP A 105 -2.41 30.22 -20.26
C ASP A 105 -2.70 31.60 -19.68
N TYR A 106 -1.66 32.28 -19.21
CA TYR A 106 -1.75 33.61 -18.63
C TYR A 106 -1.04 34.63 -19.51
N VAL A 107 -1.75 35.68 -19.89
CA VAL A 107 -1.18 36.88 -20.49
C VAL A 107 -0.66 37.78 -19.38
N ILE A 108 0.66 37.89 -19.30
CA ILE A 108 1.34 38.67 -18.26
C ILE A 108 2.31 39.67 -18.89
N ARG A 109 2.55 40.78 -18.21
CA ARG A 109 3.56 41.74 -18.66
C ARG A 109 4.95 41.14 -18.55
N ARG A 110 5.82 41.44 -19.51
CA ARG A 110 7.21 40.97 -19.50
C ARG A 110 7.96 41.35 -18.23
N SER A 111 7.70 42.55 -17.70
CA SER A 111 8.30 43.05 -16.46
C SER A 111 7.79 42.35 -15.19
N GLU A 112 6.63 41.70 -15.25
CA GLU A 112 6.00 41.00 -14.12
C GLU A 112 6.21 39.49 -14.18
N PHE A 113 6.72 38.96 -15.30
CA PHE A 113 7.04 37.55 -15.42
C PHE A 113 8.16 37.18 -14.45
N ASN A 114 7.82 36.28 -13.53
CA ASN A 114 8.79 35.70 -12.62
C ASN A 114 8.95 34.19 -12.95
N PRO A 115 10.14 33.76 -13.41
CA PRO A 115 10.38 32.37 -13.76
C PRO A 115 10.43 31.43 -12.56
N GLU A 116 10.27 31.92 -11.33
CA GLU A 116 10.22 31.15 -10.08
C GLU A 116 8.82 31.11 -9.44
N LEU A 117 7.89 32.00 -9.81
CA LEU A 117 6.55 32.09 -9.21
C LEU A 117 5.42 31.83 -10.21
N PRO A 118 4.39 31.03 -9.86
CA PRO A 118 4.29 30.19 -8.66
C PRO A 118 5.37 29.09 -8.62
N ALA A 119 5.71 28.64 -7.41
CA ALA A 119 6.70 27.59 -7.22
C ALA A 119 6.23 26.28 -7.89
N MET A 120 7.16 25.52 -8.47
CA MET A 120 6.86 24.18 -8.96
C MET A 120 6.31 23.30 -7.83
N GLY A 121 5.32 22.45 -8.15
CA GLY A 121 4.56 21.67 -7.18
C GLY A 121 3.44 22.43 -6.46
N ALA A 122 3.29 23.74 -6.67
CA ALA A 122 2.17 24.50 -6.09
C ALA A 122 0.82 23.97 -6.57
N THR A 123 -0.18 24.04 -5.68
CA THR A 123 -1.55 23.62 -5.99
C THR A 123 -2.17 24.55 -7.03
N MET A 124 -2.94 23.97 -7.94
CA MET A 124 -3.74 24.72 -8.90
C MET A 124 -4.82 25.54 -8.17
N PRO A 125 -5.00 26.83 -8.52
CA PRO A 125 -6.10 27.63 -7.97
C PRO A 125 -7.46 27.01 -8.32
N ASN A 126 -8.37 26.91 -7.33
CA ASN A 126 -9.73 26.38 -7.51
C ASN A 126 -10.66 27.42 -8.17
N VAL A 127 -10.36 27.76 -9.42
CA VAL A 127 -11.07 28.75 -10.22
C VAL A 127 -11.19 28.22 -11.67
N PRO A 128 -12.38 28.17 -12.29
CA PRO A 128 -13.69 28.33 -11.66
C PRO A 128 -13.88 27.36 -10.51
N VAL A 129 -14.61 27.80 -9.49
CA VAL A 129 -14.86 27.01 -8.28
C VAL A 129 -15.44 25.64 -8.66
N ASP A 130 -14.92 24.58 -8.03
CA ASP A 130 -15.36 23.19 -8.16
C ASP A 130 -15.13 22.52 -9.53
N LYS A 131 -14.56 23.23 -10.49
CA LYS A 131 -14.18 22.66 -11.79
C LYS A 131 -12.92 21.81 -11.70
N PHE A 132 -11.96 22.26 -10.89
CA PHE A 132 -10.71 21.57 -10.59
C PHE A 132 -10.62 21.33 -9.08
N PRO A 133 -11.26 20.28 -8.54
CA PRO A 133 -11.41 20.09 -7.11
C PRO A 133 -10.04 20.02 -6.41
N SER A 134 -9.77 20.99 -5.54
CA SER A 134 -8.53 21.08 -4.75
C SER A 134 -8.60 20.36 -3.41
N THR A 135 -9.77 19.85 -3.02
CA THR A 135 -10.03 19.15 -1.76
C THR A 135 -10.44 17.70 -2.00
N ALA A 136 -10.14 16.83 -1.02
CA ALA A 136 -10.53 15.42 -1.05
C ALA A 136 -12.05 15.29 -1.16
N ARG A 137 -12.57 14.75 -2.27
CA ARG A 137 -13.98 14.35 -2.41
C ARG A 137 -14.09 12.85 -2.21
N VAL A 138 -15.08 12.37 -1.47
CA VAL A 138 -15.39 10.93 -1.37
C VAL A 138 -16.23 10.52 -2.58
N ASN A 139 -15.91 9.42 -3.26
CA ASN A 139 -16.78 8.87 -4.33
C ASN A 139 -17.94 8.04 -3.73
N GLU A 140 -18.86 7.55 -4.57
CA GLU A 140 -19.98 6.67 -4.19
C GLU A 140 -19.54 5.34 -3.53
N LEU A 141 -18.24 5.03 -3.57
CA LEU A 141 -17.60 3.88 -2.95
C LEU A 141 -16.81 4.25 -1.67
N ASN A 142 -17.01 5.45 -1.10
CA ASN A 142 -16.28 5.96 0.08
C ASN A 142 -14.74 6.00 -0.09
N GLN A 143 -14.24 6.15 -1.32
CA GLN A 143 -12.82 6.32 -1.60
C GLN A 143 -12.48 7.81 -1.71
N ASN A 144 -11.43 8.24 -1.01
CA ASN A 144 -10.91 9.60 -1.07
C ASN A 144 -10.33 9.88 -2.47
N LYS A 145 -11.03 10.72 -3.23
CA LYS A 145 -10.57 11.35 -4.47
C LYS A 145 -9.86 12.66 -4.12
N THR A 146 -8.54 12.61 -3.94
CA THR A 146 -7.71 13.81 -3.98
C THR A 146 -7.32 14.07 -5.43
N ASP A 147 -8.23 14.66 -6.22
CA ASP A 147 -7.91 15.12 -7.57
C ASP A 147 -7.07 16.42 -7.49
N THR A 148 -6.00 16.40 -6.69
CA THR A 148 -5.13 17.55 -6.49
C THR A 148 -4.29 17.75 -7.75
N TYR A 149 -4.47 18.89 -8.40
CA TYR A 149 -3.64 19.33 -9.50
C TYR A 149 -2.46 20.13 -8.95
N VAL A 150 -1.24 19.79 -9.38
CA VAL A 150 0.00 20.47 -8.96
C VAL A 150 0.81 20.92 -10.16
N LEU A 151 1.45 22.08 -10.05
CA LEU A 151 2.23 22.65 -11.13
C LEU A 151 3.43 21.76 -11.47
N ALA A 152 3.44 21.24 -12.71
CA ALA A 152 4.50 20.35 -13.19
C ALA A 152 5.44 21.03 -14.18
N GLN A 153 4.91 21.94 -14.99
CA GLN A 153 5.68 22.65 -15.98
C GLN A 153 5.19 24.09 -16.08
N ARG A 154 6.14 24.99 -16.33
CA ARG A 154 5.88 26.36 -16.75
C ARG A 154 6.69 26.65 -18.00
N LYS A 155 6.09 27.37 -18.95
CA LYS A 155 6.75 27.79 -20.17
C LYS A 155 6.32 29.21 -20.53
N GLN A 156 7.29 30.04 -20.89
CA GLN A 156 7.03 31.33 -21.50
C GLN A 156 6.96 31.16 -23.02
N THR A 157 5.91 31.68 -23.65
CA THR A 157 5.70 31.64 -25.09
C THR A 157 5.44 33.07 -25.60
N PRO A 158 6.05 33.50 -26.72
CA PRO A 158 5.72 34.79 -27.31
C PRO A 158 4.26 34.79 -27.79
N ILE A 159 3.61 35.96 -27.73
CA ILE A 159 2.26 36.12 -28.26
C ILE A 159 2.36 36.21 -29.78
N ASN A 160 1.53 35.43 -30.48
CA ASN A 160 1.44 35.47 -31.95
C ASN A 160 0.58 36.65 -32.44
N ASP A 161 0.85 37.84 -31.92
CA ASP A 161 0.20 39.10 -32.28
C ASP A 161 1.23 40.23 -32.19
N LYS A 162 1.34 41.04 -33.26
CA LYS A 162 2.38 42.08 -33.38
C LYS A 162 2.22 43.19 -32.34
N VAL A 163 1.00 43.48 -31.92
CA VAL A 163 0.64 44.59 -31.03
C VAL A 163 0.85 44.17 -29.56
N LEU A 164 0.37 42.98 -29.17
CA LEU A 164 0.46 42.50 -27.79
C LEU A 164 1.86 41.97 -27.42
N ASN A 165 2.59 41.38 -28.38
CA ASN A 165 3.91 40.81 -28.13
C ASN A 165 4.96 41.84 -27.68
N GLY A 166 4.72 43.14 -27.92
CA GLY A 166 5.59 44.23 -27.47
C GLY A 166 5.68 44.35 -25.95
N LEU A 167 4.57 44.15 -25.22
CA LEU A 167 4.51 44.34 -23.77
C LEU A 167 4.20 43.06 -22.99
N TYR A 168 3.47 42.11 -23.60
CA TYR A 168 2.96 40.91 -22.96
C TYR A 168 3.62 39.62 -23.49
N VAL A 169 3.55 38.58 -22.67
CA VAL A 169 3.94 37.20 -22.98
C VAL A 169 2.86 36.24 -22.48
N ILE A 170 2.80 35.04 -23.05
CA ILE A 170 2.00 33.96 -22.50
C ILE A 170 2.86 33.13 -21.56
N GLU A 171 2.47 33.05 -20.29
CA GLU A 171 2.93 32.04 -19.37
C GLU A 171 1.96 30.86 -19.40
N GLN A 172 2.39 29.75 -19.97
CA GLN A 172 1.67 28.49 -19.91
C GLN A 172 2.11 27.71 -18.67
N ARG A 173 1.14 27.38 -17.81
CA ARG A 173 1.30 26.56 -16.61
C ARG A 173 0.58 25.24 -16.80
N VAL A 174 1.31 24.13 -16.73
CA VAL A 174 0.73 22.77 -16.83
C VAL A 174 0.65 22.17 -15.45
N TYR A 175 -0.56 21.87 -15.01
CA TYR A 175 -0.85 21.24 -13.73
C TYR A 175 -1.19 19.77 -13.91
N VAL A 176 -0.47 18.89 -13.25
CA VAL A 176 -0.67 17.44 -13.32
C VAL A 176 -1.61 16.97 -12.22
N LYS A 177 -2.54 16.10 -12.59
CA LYS A 177 -3.47 15.45 -11.68
C LYS A 177 -2.76 14.36 -10.89
N LYS A 178 -2.68 14.51 -9.56
CA LYS A 178 -2.05 13.53 -8.67
C LYS A 178 -2.97 12.35 -8.35
N VAL A 179 -3.25 11.52 -9.34
CA VAL A 179 -3.94 10.25 -9.10
C VAL A 179 -2.91 9.14 -8.92
N PRO A 180 -2.92 8.41 -7.79
CA PRO A 180 -2.07 7.24 -7.66
C PRO A 180 -2.53 6.13 -8.61
N LEU A 181 -1.58 5.50 -9.29
CA LEU A 181 -1.83 4.35 -10.15
C LEU A 181 -1.87 3.09 -9.28
N TYR A 182 -2.92 2.28 -9.46
CA TYR A 182 -3.11 1.04 -8.72
C TYR A 182 -3.05 -0.16 -9.66
N ARG A 183 -2.39 -1.21 -9.19
CA ARG A 183 -2.47 -2.56 -9.74
C ARG A 183 -2.81 -3.51 -8.60
N LEU A 184 -3.76 -4.39 -8.82
CA LEU A 184 -4.14 -5.44 -7.89
C LEU A 184 -3.69 -6.77 -8.46
N ASP A 185 -3.03 -7.58 -7.64
CA ASP A 185 -2.56 -8.90 -8.02
C ASP A 185 -3.03 -9.91 -6.95
N PHE A 186 -3.62 -11.02 -7.38
CA PHE A 186 -4.03 -12.08 -6.46
C PHE A 186 -2.83 -12.96 -6.10
N ASP A 187 -2.67 -13.20 -4.81
CA ASP A 187 -1.60 -14.00 -4.24
C ASP A 187 -2.11 -15.39 -3.91
N GLU A 188 -1.86 -16.34 -4.80
CA GLU A 188 -2.33 -17.72 -4.65
C GLU A 188 -1.81 -18.38 -3.37
N PHE A 189 -0.60 -18.02 -2.92
CA PHE A 189 0.02 -18.65 -1.75
C PHE A 189 -0.74 -18.36 -0.46
N PHE A 190 -1.18 -17.10 -0.26
CA PHE A 190 -1.96 -16.70 0.91
C PHE A 190 -3.46 -16.58 0.61
N SER A 191 -3.87 -16.78 -0.64
CA SER A 191 -5.24 -16.56 -1.12
C SER A 191 -5.77 -15.15 -0.79
N GLN A 192 -4.91 -14.13 -0.93
CA GLN A 192 -5.24 -12.73 -0.65
C GLN A 192 -4.93 -11.83 -1.84
N THR A 193 -5.56 -10.67 -1.92
CA THR A 193 -5.20 -9.65 -2.93
C THR A 193 -4.10 -8.75 -2.37
N ASN A 194 -3.01 -8.62 -3.12
CA ASN A 194 -1.95 -7.64 -2.91
C ASN A 194 -2.18 -6.44 -3.83
N TYR A 195 -1.67 -5.27 -3.44
CA TYR A 195 -1.67 -4.09 -4.31
C TYR A 195 -0.27 -3.53 -4.54
N THR A 196 -0.10 -2.96 -5.72
CA THR A 196 0.99 -2.05 -6.04
C THR A 196 0.39 -0.67 -6.30
N LYS A 197 0.85 0.34 -5.55
CA LYS A 197 0.42 1.73 -5.66
C LYS A 197 1.61 2.59 -6.05
N GLN A 198 1.55 3.25 -7.21
CA GLN A 198 2.54 4.24 -7.60
C GLN A 198 1.98 5.64 -7.36
N THR A 199 2.75 6.49 -6.68
CA THR A 199 2.39 7.87 -6.38
C THR A 199 3.45 8.81 -6.93
N LEU A 200 3.03 9.78 -7.72
CA LEU A 200 3.89 10.86 -8.18
C LEU A 200 4.10 11.88 -7.03
N MET A 201 5.34 12.25 -6.78
CA MET A 201 5.73 13.19 -5.73
C MET A 201 6.72 14.22 -6.26
N TYR A 202 6.49 15.48 -5.93
CA TYR A 202 7.43 16.57 -6.17
C TYR A 202 8.54 16.61 -5.10
N ALA A 203 9.74 17.06 -5.46
CA ALA A 203 10.97 16.99 -4.65
C ALA A 203 10.85 17.49 -3.21
N THR A 204 10.04 18.53 -2.96
CA THR A 204 9.86 19.15 -1.65
C THR A 204 8.72 18.54 -0.83
N GLU A 205 7.95 17.62 -1.41
CA GLU A 205 6.86 16.95 -0.71
C GLU A 205 7.39 16.13 0.45
N GLN A 206 6.75 16.30 1.59
CA GLN A 206 7.17 15.71 2.85
C GLN A 206 6.58 14.32 3.03
N VAL A 207 7.42 13.39 3.46
CA VAL A 207 7.04 12.03 3.85
C VAL A 207 7.47 11.80 5.29
N THR A 208 6.56 11.28 6.09
CA THR A 208 6.83 10.97 7.49
C THR A 208 7.50 9.60 7.63
N VAL A 209 8.66 9.59 8.29
CA VAL A 209 9.46 8.42 8.63
C VAL A 209 9.76 8.49 10.11
N ASN A 210 9.30 7.51 10.90
CA ASN A 210 9.49 7.47 12.36
C ASN A 210 9.13 8.80 13.06
N PHE A 211 7.96 9.36 12.73
CA PHE A 211 7.45 10.63 13.26
C PHE A 211 8.21 11.91 12.84
N VAL A 212 9.19 11.79 11.95
CA VAL A 212 9.94 12.93 11.39
C VAL A 212 9.61 13.07 9.90
N SER A 213 9.37 14.30 9.44
CA SER A 213 9.08 14.59 8.04
C SER A 213 10.36 14.90 7.27
N TYR A 214 10.53 14.24 6.13
CA TYR A 214 11.65 14.48 5.20
C TYR A 214 11.12 14.77 3.80
N PRO A 215 11.75 15.67 3.03
CA PRO A 215 11.43 15.83 1.62
C PRO A 215 11.80 14.55 0.85
N ILE A 216 10.97 14.17 -0.12
CA ILE A 216 11.20 12.95 -0.93
C ILE A 216 12.56 12.97 -1.64
N SER A 217 13.03 14.15 -2.05
CA SER A 217 14.35 14.33 -2.68
C SER A 217 15.52 13.98 -1.75
N ALA A 218 15.39 14.19 -0.43
CA ALA A 218 16.42 13.77 0.54
C ALA A 218 16.37 12.26 0.77
N LEU A 219 15.17 11.69 0.90
CA LEU A 219 14.99 10.24 1.08
C LEU A 219 15.47 9.45 -0.16
N ALA A 220 15.27 9.98 -1.36
CA ALA A 220 15.73 9.35 -2.59
C ALA A 220 17.26 9.25 -2.68
N LYS A 221 17.98 10.14 -2.00
CA LYS A 221 19.46 10.12 -1.90
C LYS A 221 19.96 9.23 -0.75
N ASP A 222 19.09 8.78 0.14
CA ASP A 222 19.39 7.86 1.23
C ASP A 222 18.74 6.48 0.98
N PRO A 223 19.39 5.57 0.22
CA PRO A 223 18.86 4.24 -0.04
C PRO A 223 18.74 3.37 1.22
N ASN A 224 19.40 3.74 2.32
CA ASN A 224 19.38 2.99 3.58
C ASN A 224 18.27 3.43 4.54
N SER A 225 17.51 4.47 4.17
CA SER A 225 16.40 4.98 4.96
C SER A 225 15.42 3.86 5.33
N PRO A 226 14.93 3.81 6.59
CA PRO A 226 13.92 2.84 6.99
C PRO A 226 12.62 2.97 6.20
N TYR A 227 12.39 4.10 5.52
CA TYR A 227 11.23 4.29 4.64
C TYR A 227 11.19 3.29 3.47
N TRP A 228 12.37 2.91 2.94
CA TRP A 228 12.51 1.98 1.82
C TRP A 228 12.51 0.51 2.26
N LYS A 229 12.70 0.25 3.55
CA LYS A 229 12.77 -1.12 4.08
C LYS A 229 11.39 -1.76 4.12
N LEU A 230 11.38 -3.08 3.98
CA LEU A 230 10.18 -3.89 4.14
C LEU A 230 9.61 -3.72 5.55
N THR A 231 8.32 -3.40 5.64
CA THR A 231 7.64 -3.23 6.94
C THR A 231 6.99 -4.53 7.43
N THR A 232 6.59 -4.55 8.70
CA THR A 232 5.80 -5.64 9.30
C THR A 232 4.43 -5.84 8.62
N GLY A 233 3.93 -4.79 7.95
CA GLY A 233 2.73 -4.84 7.12
C GLY A 233 2.93 -5.52 5.76
N GLY A 234 4.11 -6.10 5.50
CA GLY A 234 4.46 -6.71 4.21
C GLY A 234 4.52 -5.68 3.08
N ILE A 235 4.91 -4.43 3.38
CA ILE A 235 4.99 -3.34 2.40
C ILE A 235 6.44 -2.99 2.12
N LEU A 236 6.83 -3.08 0.85
CA LEU A 236 8.08 -2.59 0.32
C LEU A 236 7.84 -1.27 -0.42
N ARG A 237 8.76 -0.32 -0.30
CA ARG A 237 8.71 0.94 -1.06
C ARG A 237 9.96 1.09 -1.90
N THR A 238 9.79 1.54 -3.13
CA THR A 238 10.88 1.91 -4.02
C THR A 238 10.64 3.31 -4.56
N VAL A 239 11.71 3.96 -4.99
CA VAL A 239 11.68 5.29 -5.59
C VAL A 239 12.41 5.27 -6.92
N GLN A 240 11.83 5.96 -7.89
CA GLN A 240 12.44 6.24 -9.18
C GLN A 240 12.41 7.74 -9.40
N GLN A 241 13.57 8.33 -9.66
CA GLN A 241 13.64 9.72 -10.09
C GLN A 241 13.24 9.81 -11.57
N LEU A 242 12.19 10.58 -11.86
CA LEU A 242 11.65 10.76 -13.22
C LEU A 242 12.24 11.99 -13.91
N SER A 243 12.56 13.03 -13.13
CA SER A 243 13.31 14.22 -13.55
C SER A 243 13.97 14.86 -12.33
N ASP A 244 14.64 16.01 -12.49
CA ASP A 244 15.34 16.71 -11.40
C ASP A 244 14.45 16.92 -10.16
N ASN A 245 13.17 17.23 -10.39
CA ASN A 245 12.24 17.56 -9.31
C ASN A 245 11.08 16.56 -9.12
N TRP A 246 10.99 15.52 -9.95
CA TRP A 246 9.88 14.57 -9.93
C TRP A 246 10.31 13.15 -9.59
N TYR A 247 9.58 12.52 -8.69
CA TYR A 247 9.84 11.17 -8.19
C TYR A 247 8.57 10.33 -8.27
N ALA A 248 8.70 9.09 -8.73
CA ALA A 248 7.69 8.07 -8.57
C ALA A 248 8.02 7.21 -7.35
N VAL A 249 7.10 7.19 -6.38
CA VAL A 249 7.19 6.29 -5.22
C VAL A 249 6.24 5.12 -5.44
N THR A 250 6.81 3.93 -5.52
CA THR A 250 6.05 2.68 -5.67
C THR A 250 5.96 1.98 -4.33
N LYS A 251 4.74 1.81 -3.83
CA LYS A 251 4.41 1.03 -2.64
C LYS A 251 3.88 -0.33 -3.09
N GLN A 252 4.65 -1.38 -2.86
CA GLN A 252 4.28 -2.74 -3.20
C GLN A 252 3.96 -3.53 -1.94
N GLN A 253 2.77 -4.12 -1.88
CA GLN A 253 2.44 -5.10 -0.85
C GLN A 253 2.95 -6.48 -1.30
N VAL A 254 4.00 -6.99 -0.67
CA VAL A 254 4.59 -8.29 -0.99
C VAL A 254 3.85 -9.45 -0.31
N VAL A 255 3.24 -9.18 0.84
CA VAL A 255 2.35 -10.08 1.58
C VAL A 255 1.28 -9.21 2.24
N ASN A 256 0.01 -9.48 1.99
CA ASN A 256 -1.07 -8.79 2.67
C ASN A 256 -1.27 -9.37 4.08
N THR A 257 -0.69 -8.73 5.09
CA THR A 257 -0.80 -9.15 6.50
C THR A 257 -1.98 -8.53 7.25
N THR A 258 -2.74 -7.65 6.59
CA THR A 258 -3.84 -6.89 7.20
C THR A 258 -5.21 -7.30 6.71
N ALA A 259 -5.30 -8.26 5.79
CA ALA A 259 -6.57 -8.78 5.31
C ALA A 259 -7.38 -9.36 6.47
N THR A 260 -8.68 -9.08 6.50
CA THR A 260 -9.62 -9.59 7.49
C THR A 260 -10.71 -10.41 6.81
N ASN A 261 -11.22 -11.42 7.51
CA ASN A 261 -12.41 -12.15 7.06
C ASN A 261 -13.71 -11.38 7.39
N SER A 262 -14.86 -11.91 7.00
CA SER A 262 -16.17 -11.30 7.28
C SER A 262 -16.48 -11.11 8.77
N ALA A 263 -15.78 -11.83 9.66
CA ALA A 263 -15.89 -11.69 11.11
C ALA A 263 -14.91 -10.65 11.70
N GLY A 264 -14.11 -9.97 10.87
CA GLY A 264 -13.12 -8.98 11.30
C GLY A 264 -11.79 -9.57 11.79
N ASN A 265 -11.62 -10.90 11.74
CA ASN A 265 -10.38 -11.54 12.17
C ASN A 265 -9.30 -11.38 11.10
N VAL A 266 -8.08 -11.06 11.51
CA VAL A 266 -6.93 -10.96 10.59
C VAL A 266 -6.61 -12.35 10.03
N VAL A 267 -6.70 -12.49 8.72
CA VAL A 267 -6.33 -13.67 7.93
C VAL A 267 -5.13 -13.41 7.02
N GLY A 268 -4.71 -12.15 6.93
CA GLY A 268 -3.57 -11.75 6.11
C GLY A 268 -2.26 -12.38 6.55
N GLY A 269 -1.45 -12.83 5.60
CA GLY A 269 -0.15 -13.46 5.84
C GLY A 269 -0.23 -14.82 6.53
N LEU A 270 -1.43 -15.41 6.62
CA LEU A 270 -1.68 -16.75 7.14
C LEU A 270 -2.12 -17.66 6.00
N TYR A 271 -1.75 -18.93 6.09
CA TYR A 271 -2.30 -19.98 5.23
C TYR A 271 -2.44 -21.26 6.04
N GLY A 272 -3.34 -22.12 5.60
CA GLY A 272 -3.50 -23.43 6.21
C GLY A 272 -4.26 -24.37 5.31
N TYR A 273 -3.87 -25.64 5.33
CA TYR A 273 -4.54 -26.69 4.58
C TYR A 273 -4.44 -28.01 5.34
N ASN A 274 -5.39 -28.89 5.06
CA ASN A 274 -5.35 -30.25 5.57
C ASN A 274 -4.68 -31.16 4.53
N THR A 275 -3.85 -32.06 5.03
CA THR A 275 -3.15 -33.08 4.24
C THR A 275 -3.14 -34.39 5.02
N THR A 276 -2.42 -35.38 4.53
CA THR A 276 -2.28 -36.69 5.15
C THR A 276 -0.81 -37.01 5.31
N VAL A 277 -0.42 -37.43 6.51
CA VAL A 277 0.95 -37.83 6.83
C VAL A 277 0.92 -39.21 7.44
N ASN A 278 1.82 -40.09 7.01
CA ASN A 278 1.97 -41.39 7.64
C ASN A 278 2.58 -41.21 9.03
N PHE A 279 1.88 -41.67 10.05
CA PHE A 279 2.35 -41.62 11.43
C PHE A 279 2.05 -42.95 12.14
N SER A 280 2.81 -43.23 13.20
CA SER A 280 2.67 -44.45 13.99
C SER A 280 2.26 -44.08 15.41
N PHE A 281 1.14 -44.65 15.85
CA PHE A 281 0.65 -44.55 17.22
C PHE A 281 0.82 -45.92 17.91
N PRO A 282 1.55 -45.99 19.04
CA PRO A 282 1.73 -47.24 19.78
C PRO A 282 0.43 -47.71 20.43
N PRO A 283 0.29 -49.00 20.78
CA PRO A 283 -0.88 -49.49 21.49
C PRO A 283 -0.98 -48.88 22.89
N VAL A 284 -2.20 -48.73 23.42
CA VAL A 284 -2.48 -48.20 24.75
C VAL A 284 -3.03 -49.31 25.63
N LEU A 285 -2.34 -49.58 26.74
CA LEU A 285 -2.75 -50.58 27.72
C LEU A 285 -3.99 -50.09 28.46
N ASP A 286 -5.02 -50.92 28.51
CA ASP A 286 -6.18 -50.68 29.36
C ASP A 286 -5.97 -51.36 30.71
N ASN A 287 -5.81 -52.69 30.69
CA ASN A 287 -5.71 -53.46 31.93
C ASN A 287 -4.99 -54.81 31.73
N ILE A 288 -4.58 -55.39 32.86
CA ILE A 288 -4.00 -56.73 32.93
C ILE A 288 -4.85 -57.55 33.91
N TYR A 289 -5.56 -58.53 33.37
CA TYR A 289 -6.39 -59.46 34.13
C TYR A 289 -5.61 -60.73 34.43
N PHE A 290 -5.93 -61.37 35.55
CA PHE A 290 -5.42 -62.69 35.91
C PHE A 290 -6.60 -63.65 35.99
N ASP A 291 -6.83 -64.38 34.91
CA ASP A 291 -7.97 -65.29 34.80
C ASP A 291 -7.68 -66.59 35.58
N PRO A 292 -8.60 -67.07 36.44
CA PRO A 292 -8.41 -68.31 37.17
C PRO A 292 -8.66 -69.53 36.25
N TRP A 293 -7.77 -70.52 36.36
CA TRP A 293 -7.80 -71.81 35.68
C TRP A 293 -7.72 -72.93 36.71
N GLU A 294 -8.83 -73.63 36.91
CA GLU A 294 -8.92 -74.75 37.85
C GLU A 294 -8.28 -76.01 37.25
N LYS A 295 -7.34 -76.60 37.99
CA LYS A 295 -6.75 -77.90 37.66
C LYS A 295 -7.70 -79.02 38.09
N ARG A 296 -7.62 -80.17 37.42
CA ARG A 296 -8.35 -81.39 37.82
C ARG A 296 -8.03 -81.87 39.25
N SER A 297 -6.91 -81.44 39.81
CA SER A 297 -6.52 -81.70 41.20
C SER A 297 -7.25 -80.82 42.23
N GLY A 298 -8.06 -79.84 41.80
CA GLY A 298 -8.74 -78.86 42.66
C GLY A 298 -7.94 -77.58 42.93
N ALA A 299 -6.67 -77.50 42.49
CA ALA A 299 -5.85 -76.30 42.62
C ALA A 299 -6.19 -75.24 41.55
N ILE A 300 -6.09 -73.96 41.89
CA ILE A 300 -6.31 -72.84 40.97
C ILE A 300 -4.97 -72.27 40.49
N THR A 301 -4.83 -72.04 39.19
CA THR A 301 -3.70 -71.29 38.60
C THR A 301 -4.21 -70.06 37.88
N PHE A 302 -3.41 -68.99 37.84
CA PHE A 302 -3.81 -67.75 37.18
C PHE A 302 -3.05 -67.58 35.86
N SER A 303 -3.76 -67.25 34.79
CA SER A 303 -3.15 -66.89 33.50
C SER A 303 -3.34 -65.40 33.23
N PRO A 304 -2.26 -64.64 32.95
CA PRO A 304 -2.40 -63.23 32.63
C PRO A 304 -3.06 -63.05 31.25
N ARG A 305 -3.98 -62.09 31.16
CA ARG A 305 -4.64 -61.61 29.95
C ARG A 305 -4.47 -60.10 29.87
N VAL A 306 -3.98 -59.61 28.73
CA VAL A 306 -3.74 -58.18 28.50
C VAL A 306 -4.86 -57.62 27.64
N GLU A 307 -5.45 -56.51 28.07
CA GLU A 307 -6.46 -55.77 27.33
C GLU A 307 -5.91 -54.40 26.91
N TYR A 308 -6.16 -54.02 25.66
CA TYR A 308 -5.72 -52.77 25.08
C TYR A 308 -6.93 -51.90 24.79
N SER A 309 -6.91 -50.66 25.26
CA SER A 309 -7.95 -49.68 24.94
C SER A 309 -7.83 -49.22 23.49
N LYS A 310 -6.60 -49.20 22.96
CA LYS A 310 -6.29 -48.88 21.57
C LYS A 310 -5.21 -49.82 21.02
N GLY A 311 -5.47 -50.42 19.87
CA GLY A 311 -4.47 -51.20 19.13
C GLY A 311 -3.41 -50.30 18.49
N ALA A 312 -2.24 -50.87 18.16
CA ALA A 312 -1.21 -50.14 17.44
C ALA A 312 -1.73 -49.68 16.08
N TYR A 313 -1.52 -48.41 15.74
CA TYR A 313 -1.90 -47.85 14.44
C TYR A 313 -0.66 -47.41 13.68
N ARG A 314 -0.56 -47.76 12.40
CA ARG A 314 0.48 -47.26 11.50
C ARG A 314 -0.14 -47.01 10.14
N GLY A 315 -0.22 -45.75 9.75
CA GLY A 315 -0.91 -45.41 8.52
C GLY A 315 -1.15 -43.92 8.33
N PRO A 316 -1.97 -43.57 7.33
CA PRO A 316 -2.29 -42.19 6.98
C PRO A 316 -3.12 -41.51 8.07
N CYS A 317 -2.54 -40.53 8.75
CA CYS A 317 -3.24 -39.66 9.69
C CYS A 317 -3.58 -38.32 9.07
N LYS A 318 -4.69 -37.72 9.49
CA LYS A 318 -5.00 -36.33 9.15
C LYS A 318 -3.90 -35.43 9.72
N ALA A 319 -3.36 -34.57 8.87
CA ALA A 319 -2.42 -33.54 9.26
C ALA A 319 -2.94 -32.16 8.86
N THR A 320 -2.74 -31.17 9.72
CA THR A 320 -3.00 -29.77 9.43
C THR A 320 -1.66 -29.08 9.30
N VAL A 321 -1.42 -28.47 8.13
CA VAL A 321 -0.29 -27.58 7.92
C VAL A 321 -0.81 -26.17 8.06
N SER A 322 -0.21 -25.40 8.95
CA SER A 322 -0.51 -23.98 9.13
C SER A 322 0.77 -23.19 9.05
N GLY A 323 0.73 -22.03 8.40
CA GLY A 323 1.88 -21.16 8.36
C GLY A 323 1.54 -19.70 8.37
N SER A 324 2.56 -18.91 8.72
CA SER A 324 2.45 -17.48 8.91
C SER A 324 3.71 -16.77 8.42
N TRP A 325 3.51 -15.59 7.85
CA TRP A 325 4.59 -14.71 7.44
C TRP A 325 4.91 -13.67 8.51
N SER A 326 6.19 -13.41 8.74
CA SER A 326 6.67 -12.35 9.62
C SER A 326 7.90 -11.67 9.04
N LEU A 327 8.09 -10.37 9.34
CA LEU A 327 9.29 -9.64 8.91
C LEU A 327 10.56 -10.20 9.55
N ASN A 328 10.51 -10.46 10.86
CA ASN A 328 11.62 -10.97 11.65
C ASN A 328 11.54 -12.50 11.76
N PRO A 329 12.68 -13.19 12.04
CA PRO A 329 12.67 -14.62 12.28
C PRO A 329 11.67 -15.01 13.37
N PRO A 330 10.69 -15.87 13.08
CA PRO A 330 9.69 -16.27 14.05
C PRO A 330 10.27 -17.30 15.03
N THR A 331 9.77 -17.28 16.26
CA THR A 331 10.03 -18.37 17.21
C THR A 331 9.32 -19.64 16.75
N LEU A 332 10.09 -20.72 16.61
CA LEU A 332 9.56 -22.03 16.25
C LEU A 332 8.66 -22.56 17.36
N THR A 333 7.60 -23.28 16.98
CA THR A 333 6.72 -23.95 17.94
C THR A 333 7.46 -25.13 18.54
N THR A 334 7.39 -25.27 19.86
CA THR A 334 7.94 -26.44 20.56
C THR A 334 7.25 -27.70 20.06
N LEU A 335 8.04 -28.65 19.57
CA LEU A 335 7.53 -29.93 19.11
C LEU A 335 6.91 -30.70 20.28
N THR A 336 5.81 -31.40 20.02
CA THR A 336 5.24 -32.27 21.03
C THR A 336 6.20 -33.45 21.26
N LYS A 337 6.42 -33.80 22.53
CA LYS A 337 7.25 -34.97 22.86
C LYS A 337 6.67 -36.20 22.18
N THR A 338 7.52 -36.91 21.44
CA THR A 338 7.17 -38.18 20.80
C THR A 338 6.71 -39.19 21.84
N MET A 339 5.70 -40.00 21.52
CA MET A 339 5.25 -41.09 22.39
C MET A 339 6.38 -42.11 22.58
N GLN A 340 6.68 -42.43 23.84
CA GLN A 340 7.72 -43.39 24.23
C GLN A 340 7.05 -44.57 24.93
N PRO A 341 6.63 -45.60 24.18
CA PRO A 341 6.01 -46.78 24.76
C PRO A 341 7.06 -47.64 25.49
N GLU A 342 6.67 -48.26 26.59
CA GLU A 342 7.52 -49.12 27.40
C GLU A 342 6.92 -50.52 27.53
N SER A 343 7.79 -51.53 27.70
CA SER A 343 7.37 -52.93 27.85
C SER A 343 7.26 -53.32 29.31
N ILE A 344 6.22 -54.09 29.67
CA ILE A 344 6.07 -54.65 31.01
C ILE A 344 6.37 -56.15 30.95
N ALA A 345 7.36 -56.60 31.72
CA ALA A 345 7.73 -58.00 31.78
C ALA A 345 7.93 -58.44 33.24
N VAL A 346 7.18 -59.47 33.64
CA VAL A 346 7.30 -60.10 34.97
C VAL A 346 7.32 -61.60 34.78
N SER A 347 8.36 -62.25 35.30
CA SER A 347 8.51 -63.70 35.25
C SER A 347 8.58 -64.25 36.66
N THR A 348 7.64 -65.12 37.01
CA THR A 348 7.59 -65.81 38.30
C THR A 348 7.36 -67.31 38.08
N PRO A 349 7.54 -68.16 39.11
CA PRO A 349 7.20 -69.58 39.01
C PRO A 349 5.72 -69.86 38.68
N TYR A 350 4.80 -68.92 38.99
CA TYR A 350 3.35 -69.10 38.82
C TYR A 350 2.83 -68.59 37.49
N PHE A 351 3.42 -67.51 36.95
CA PHE A 351 3.03 -66.94 35.67
C PHE A 351 4.18 -66.20 34.99
N ASN A 352 4.04 -66.02 33.68
CA ASN A 352 4.91 -65.20 32.85
C ASN A 352 4.04 -64.14 32.14
N LEU A 353 4.23 -62.87 32.52
CA LEU A 353 3.54 -61.73 31.93
C LEU A 353 4.50 -60.99 30.99
N ARG A 354 4.10 -60.84 29.73
CA ARG A 354 4.82 -60.06 28.73
C ARG A 354 3.86 -59.15 27.98
N VAL A 355 3.86 -57.88 28.34
CA VAL A 355 3.21 -56.80 27.60
C VAL A 355 4.26 -56.18 26.68
N ARG A 356 3.93 -56.05 25.39
CA ARG A 356 4.80 -55.36 24.42
C ARG A 356 4.90 -53.86 24.77
N GLU A 357 5.76 -53.15 24.05
CA GLU A 357 5.89 -51.70 24.15
C GLU A 357 4.52 -51.02 23.96
N THR A 358 3.99 -50.44 25.04
CA THR A 358 2.66 -49.83 25.09
C THR A 358 2.72 -48.51 25.86
N LEU A 359 1.75 -47.64 25.63
CA LEU A 359 1.50 -46.50 26.52
C LEU A 359 0.66 -46.96 27.69
N HIS A 360 1.06 -46.58 28.91
CA HIS A 360 0.37 -46.96 30.12
C HIS A 360 0.61 -45.94 31.24
N GLY A 361 -0.35 -45.85 32.16
CA GLY A 361 -0.12 -45.24 33.47
C GLY A 361 0.84 -46.10 34.32
N PRO A 362 1.06 -45.74 35.60
CA PRO A 362 1.86 -46.57 36.50
C PRO A 362 1.20 -47.95 36.65
N VAL A 363 1.97 -49.03 36.47
CA VAL A 363 1.48 -50.41 36.62
C VAL A 363 2.22 -51.08 37.76
N THR A 364 1.45 -51.67 38.68
CA THR A 364 2.00 -52.49 39.77
C THR A 364 1.51 -53.92 39.62
N VAL A 365 2.44 -54.87 39.48
CA VAL A 365 2.15 -56.31 39.52
C VAL A 365 2.54 -56.84 40.89
N ARG A 366 1.58 -57.47 41.59
CA ARG A 366 1.79 -58.08 42.91
C ARG A 366 1.72 -59.60 42.79
N VAL A 367 2.59 -60.27 43.53
CA VAL A 367 2.66 -61.73 43.59
C VAL A 367 2.71 -62.13 45.05
N ASP A 368 1.90 -63.10 45.45
CA ASP A 368 1.94 -63.76 46.77
C ASP A 368 1.52 -65.22 46.55
N ASN A 369 2.34 -66.17 47.01
CA ASN A 369 2.00 -67.60 46.96
C ASN A 369 1.30 -68.11 48.23
N GLY A 370 1.02 -67.23 49.19
CA GLY A 370 0.35 -67.60 50.43
C GLY A 370 1.23 -68.46 51.34
N THR A 371 0.64 -68.97 52.42
CA THR A 371 1.33 -69.79 53.43
C THR A 371 1.23 -71.30 53.16
N GLU A 372 0.43 -71.71 52.17
CA GLU A 372 0.02 -73.10 51.95
C GLU A 372 0.55 -73.68 50.63
N ASP A 373 1.48 -72.98 49.95
CA ASP A 373 2.09 -73.50 48.73
C ASP A 373 2.92 -74.77 49.02
N GLU A 374 2.65 -75.82 48.27
CA GLU A 374 3.24 -77.15 48.49
C GLU A 374 4.74 -77.22 48.10
N THR A 375 5.25 -76.25 47.34
CA THR A 375 6.59 -76.29 46.74
C THR A 375 7.53 -75.20 47.26
N TYR A 376 7.03 -73.98 47.44
CA TYR A 376 7.82 -72.80 47.80
C TYR A 376 7.37 -72.21 49.14
N VAL A 377 8.33 -71.77 49.96
CA VAL A 377 8.01 -70.98 51.17
C VAL A 377 7.29 -69.68 50.81
N ARG A 378 6.49 -69.14 51.73
CA ARG A 378 5.75 -67.89 51.49
C ARG A 378 6.69 -66.78 51.02
N THR A 379 6.39 -66.26 49.85
CA THR A 379 7.12 -65.24 49.12
C THR A 379 6.11 -64.26 48.54
N ALA A 380 6.24 -62.99 48.91
CA ALA A 380 5.46 -61.90 48.34
C ALA A 380 6.40 -60.92 47.63
N GLY A 381 5.99 -60.46 46.44
CA GLY A 381 6.76 -59.57 45.59
C GLY A 381 5.90 -58.47 44.98
N LYS A 382 6.53 -57.34 44.70
CA LYS A 382 5.93 -56.18 44.04
C LYS A 382 6.86 -55.73 42.91
N TYR A 383 6.32 -55.62 41.70
CA TYR A 383 7.01 -55.12 40.52
C TYR A 383 6.31 -53.85 40.07
N ASP A 384 6.99 -52.71 40.16
CA ASP A 384 6.46 -51.41 39.78
C ASP A 384 7.06 -50.96 38.45
N PHE A 385 6.20 -50.46 37.56
CA PHE A 385 6.55 -49.87 36.27
C PHE A 385 6.03 -48.43 36.27
N ASP A 386 6.91 -47.48 35.96
CA ASP A 386 6.55 -46.07 35.89
C ASP A 386 5.59 -45.79 34.73
N ALA A 387 4.90 -44.65 34.77
CA ALA A 387 4.06 -44.22 33.65
C ALA A 387 4.92 -43.82 32.45
N THR A 388 4.46 -44.14 31.24
CA THR A 388 5.05 -43.61 30.01
C THR A 388 4.82 -42.09 29.91
N ASN A 389 5.60 -41.42 29.06
CA ASN A 389 5.51 -39.95 28.90
C ASN A 389 4.13 -39.45 28.42
N HIS A 390 3.39 -40.33 27.75
CA HIS A 390 1.96 -40.19 27.46
C HIS A 390 1.28 -41.49 27.89
N THR A 391 0.13 -41.42 28.55
CA THR A 391 -0.63 -42.62 28.97
C THR A 391 -1.70 -43.00 27.95
N ASP A 392 -1.99 -42.14 26.98
CA ASP A 392 -2.92 -42.36 25.87
C ASP A 392 -2.46 -41.55 24.65
N TRP A 393 -3.08 -41.75 23.49
CA TRP A 393 -2.86 -40.93 22.30
C TRP A 393 -3.32 -39.49 22.54
N PRO A 394 -2.43 -38.50 22.43
CA PRO A 394 -2.85 -37.10 22.46
C PRO A 394 -3.68 -36.79 21.21
N ASP A 395 -4.68 -35.89 21.36
CA ASP A 395 -5.56 -35.48 20.25
C ASP A 395 -4.77 -35.01 19.02
N PHE A 396 -3.64 -34.33 19.26
CA PHE A 396 -2.72 -33.91 18.22
C PHE A 396 -1.26 -33.85 18.69
N LEU A 397 -0.34 -33.94 17.73
CA LEU A 397 1.11 -33.82 17.90
C LEU A 397 1.65 -32.80 16.92
N ILE A 398 2.45 -31.85 17.41
CA ILE A 398 3.23 -30.94 16.56
C ILE A 398 4.52 -31.66 16.20
N VAL A 399 4.57 -32.19 14.97
CA VAL A 399 5.65 -33.06 14.51
C VAL A 399 6.76 -32.29 13.79
N SER A 400 6.45 -31.10 13.29
CA SER A 400 7.40 -30.23 12.60
C SER A 400 7.02 -28.77 12.80
N SER A 401 8.02 -27.91 12.96
CA SER A 401 7.91 -26.45 12.96
C SER A 401 9.17 -25.92 12.30
N THR A 402 9.04 -25.36 11.10
CA THR A 402 10.17 -24.87 10.31
C THR A 402 10.03 -23.38 10.02
N SER A 403 11.15 -22.73 9.72
CA SER A 403 11.19 -21.34 9.28
C SER A 403 12.15 -21.20 8.11
N LYS A 404 11.71 -20.50 7.05
CA LYS A 404 12.54 -20.22 5.86
C LYS A 404 12.37 -18.77 5.42
N LYS A 405 13.39 -18.21 4.77
CA LYS A 405 13.29 -16.87 4.17
C LYS A 405 12.24 -16.88 3.05
N PHE A 406 11.36 -15.88 3.05
CA PHE A 406 10.29 -15.77 2.07
C PHE A 406 9.89 -14.31 1.86
N ARG A 407 9.96 -13.84 0.60
CA ARG A 407 9.56 -12.48 0.17
C ARG A 407 10.11 -11.35 1.07
N GLY A 408 11.40 -11.44 1.40
CA GLY A 408 12.10 -10.46 2.24
C GLY A 408 11.87 -10.60 3.75
N GLY A 409 10.94 -11.44 4.19
CA GLY A 409 10.75 -11.84 5.59
C GLY A 409 10.99 -13.34 5.77
N TYR A 410 10.21 -13.95 6.66
CA TYR A 410 10.28 -15.35 7.04
C TYR A 410 8.88 -15.97 6.99
N LEU A 411 8.83 -17.22 6.55
CA LEU A 411 7.65 -18.06 6.57
C LEU A 411 7.85 -19.14 7.62
N LYS A 412 6.98 -19.17 8.63
CA LYS A 412 6.85 -20.28 9.57
C LYS A 412 5.85 -21.28 9.02
N GLU A 413 6.15 -22.56 9.18
CA GLU A 413 5.27 -23.66 8.82
C GLU A 413 5.27 -24.71 9.92
N ASP A 414 4.11 -24.94 10.51
CA ASP A 414 3.87 -25.94 11.54
C ASP A 414 3.04 -27.09 10.95
N THR A 415 3.47 -28.32 11.19
CA THR A 415 2.74 -29.54 10.82
C THR A 415 2.21 -30.20 12.08
N ILE A 416 0.89 -30.33 12.15
CA ILE A 416 0.16 -30.92 13.27
C ILE A 416 -0.48 -32.21 12.78
N VAL A 417 -0.13 -33.35 13.39
CA VAL A 417 -0.75 -34.65 13.11
C VAL A 417 -1.82 -34.92 14.16
N HIS A 418 -3.01 -35.30 13.72
CA HIS A 418 -4.13 -35.64 14.61
C HIS A 418 -4.20 -37.13 14.83
N ALA A 419 -4.60 -37.55 16.04
CA ALA A 419 -4.85 -38.95 16.34
C ALA A 419 -5.93 -39.52 15.41
N PRO A 420 -5.81 -40.79 14.99
CA PRO A 420 -6.87 -41.45 14.24
C PRO A 420 -8.12 -41.59 15.13
N PRO A 421 -9.32 -41.59 14.54
CA PRO A 421 -10.56 -41.79 15.31
C PRO A 421 -10.51 -43.12 16.05
N SER A 422 -10.91 -43.13 17.33
CA SER A 422 -11.09 -44.34 18.11
C SER A 422 -12.19 -45.18 17.46
N THR A 423 -11.83 -46.35 16.93
CA THR A 423 -12.79 -47.37 16.48
C THR A 423 -13.38 -48.11 17.64
#